data_AF-A0A355A5D2-F1
#
_entry.id   AF-A0A355A5D2-F1
#
_cell.length_a   1.000
_cell.length_b   1.000
_cell.length_c   1.000
_cell.angle_alpha   90.00
_cell.angle_beta   90.00
_cell.angle_gamma   90.00
#
_symmetry.space_group_name_H-M   'P 1'
#
loop_
_entity.id
_entity.type
_entity.pdbx_description
1 polymer ?
#
loop_
_entity_poly.entity_id
_entity_poly.type
_entity_poly.pdbx_seq_one_letter_code
_entity_poly.pdbx_strand_id
1 'polypeptide(L)'
;MSSKTTVGLVFFPAFDWAISPDHPEREERLLYTRDQILEEGLFDLPEIEEYRPQIASLQDIERAHICVPSAQEVITESHLIAAGGTMTAGELVLSGKTKRAFALLRPPGH
;
A
#
# COMPACT_ATOMS: atom_id res chain seq x y z
N MET A 1 -14.85 -5.56 28.34
CA MET A 1 -14.06 -6.33 27.34
C MET A 1 -13.20 -5.33 26.61
N SER A 2 -11.88 -5.37 26.79
CA SER A 2 -10.97 -4.51 26.02
C SER A 2 -11.09 -4.93 24.56
N SER A 3 -11.58 -4.06 23.68
CA SER A 3 -11.59 -4.34 22.24
C SER A 3 -10.15 -4.57 21.82
N LYS A 4 -9.82 -5.81 21.48
CA LYS A 4 -8.50 -6.19 20.97
C LYS A 4 -8.15 -5.23 19.84
N THR A 5 -7.08 -4.45 20.00
CA THR A 5 -6.74 -3.40 19.02
C THR A 5 -6.25 -4.08 17.75
N THR A 6 -7.01 -3.97 16.66
CA THR A 6 -6.69 -4.60 15.37
C THR A 6 -5.92 -3.64 14.46
N VAL A 7 -4.92 -4.17 13.77
CA VAL A 7 -4.11 -3.50 12.74
C VAL A 7 -4.45 -4.12 11.38
N GLY A 8 -4.93 -3.30 10.46
CA GLY A 8 -5.10 -3.72 9.06
C GLY A 8 -3.79 -3.55 8.29
N LEU A 9 -3.27 -4.63 7.73
CA LEU A 9 -2.08 -4.62 6.90
C LEU A 9 -2.48 -4.65 5.43
N VAL A 10 -2.20 -3.59 4.67
CA VAL A 10 -2.38 -3.57 3.22
C VAL A 10 -1.02 -3.80 2.57
N PHE A 11 -0.88 -4.87 1.79
CA PHE A 11 0.38 -5.21 1.14
C PHE A 11 0.19 -5.34 -0.37
N PHE A 12 1.04 -4.65 -1.13
CA PHE A 12 1.17 -4.85 -2.56
C PHE A 12 2.63 -4.72 -3.01
N PRO A 13 3.23 -5.81 -3.45
CA PRO A 13 4.54 -5.77 -4.07
C PRO A 13 4.36 -5.40 -5.55
N ALA A 14 4.59 -4.13 -5.88
CA ALA A 14 4.78 -3.71 -7.27
C ALA A 14 6.15 -4.25 -7.77
N PHE A 15 6.18 -5.54 -8.11
CA PHE A 15 7.38 -6.28 -8.55
C PHE A 15 7.93 -5.77 -9.89
N ASP A 16 7.06 -5.24 -10.73
CA ASP A 16 7.35 -4.77 -12.07
C ASP A 16 7.85 -3.32 -12.14
N TRP A 17 7.91 -2.62 -11.01
CA TRP A 17 8.29 -1.21 -10.97
C TRP A 17 9.72 -1.00 -10.50
N ALA A 18 10.54 -0.40 -11.37
CA ALA A 18 11.87 0.10 -11.05
C ALA A 18 12.17 1.36 -11.87
N ILE A 19 12.85 2.34 -11.27
CA ILE A 19 13.29 3.56 -11.97
C ILE A 19 14.40 3.23 -12.98
N SER A 20 15.36 2.40 -12.57
CA SER A 20 16.42 1.84 -13.41
C SER A 20 17.00 0.58 -12.74
N PRO A 21 17.75 -0.28 -13.47
CA PRO A 21 18.27 -1.54 -12.91
C PRO A 21 19.14 -1.38 -11.65
N ASP A 22 19.91 -0.30 -11.56
CA ASP A 22 20.81 -0.02 -10.43
C ASP A 22 20.20 0.92 -9.37
N HIS A 23 18.90 1.22 -9.48
CA HIS A 23 18.24 2.18 -8.59
C HIS A 23 17.97 1.56 -7.20
N PRO A 24 18.21 2.28 -6.09
CA PRO A 24 17.99 1.75 -4.74
C PRO A 24 16.51 1.52 -4.39
N GLU A 25 15.58 2.18 -5.10
CA GLU A 25 14.15 1.86 -5.05
C GLU A 25 13.91 0.61 -5.92
N ARG A 26 13.87 -0.54 -5.26
CA ARG A 26 13.81 -1.88 -5.86
C ARG A 26 12.86 -2.79 -5.10
N GLU A 27 12.29 -3.78 -5.78
CA GLU A 27 11.24 -4.67 -5.25
C GLU A 27 11.60 -5.35 -3.93
N GLU A 28 12.89 -5.61 -3.76
CA GLU A 28 13.44 -6.29 -2.60
C GLU A 28 13.21 -5.50 -1.31
N ARG A 29 13.04 -4.17 -1.38
CA ARG A 29 12.71 -3.35 -0.20
C ARG A 29 11.42 -3.82 0.47
N LEU A 30 10.37 -4.12 -0.32
CA LEU A 30 9.11 -4.62 0.23
C LEU A 30 9.18 -6.11 0.54
N LEU A 31 9.83 -6.90 -0.32
CA LEU A 31 9.98 -8.34 -0.09
C LEU A 31 10.69 -8.62 1.22
N TYR A 32 11.85 -8.00 1.47
CA TYR A 32 12.58 -8.18 2.73
C TYR A 32 11.79 -7.69 3.94
N THR A 33 11.00 -6.62 3.80
CA THR A 33 10.13 -6.19 4.89
C THR A 33 9.05 -7.23 5.18
N ARG A 34 8.44 -7.82 4.15
CA ARG A 34 7.46 -8.88 4.31
C ARG A 34 8.08 -10.15 4.91
N ASP A 35 9.25 -10.54 4.43
CA ASP A 35 9.98 -11.71 4.93
C ASP A 35 10.30 -11.51 6.41
N GLN A 36 10.75 -10.32 6.82
CA GLN A 36 10.96 -10.02 8.24
C GLN A 36 9.66 -10.10 9.06
N ILE A 37 8.54 -9.57 8.55
CA ILE A 37 7.23 -9.65 9.23
C ILE A 37 6.81 -11.12 9.42
N LEU A 38 7.07 -11.96 8.41
CA LEU A 38 6.80 -13.39 8.47
C LEU A 38 7.73 -14.10 9.48
N GLU A 39 9.03 -13.84 9.42
CA GLU A 39 10.03 -14.46 10.32
C GLU A 39 9.79 -14.10 11.78
N GLU A 40 9.35 -12.88 12.07
CA GLU A 40 8.98 -12.44 13.42
C GLU A 40 7.60 -12.95 13.88
N GLY A 41 6.86 -13.68 13.04
CA GLY A 41 5.55 -14.25 13.35
C GLY A 41 4.44 -13.20 13.52
N LEU A 42 4.62 -12.00 12.95
CA LEU A 42 3.61 -10.93 13.08
C LEU A 42 2.29 -11.30 12.39
N PHE A 43 2.33 -12.07 11.30
CA PHE A 43 1.13 -12.55 10.62
C PHE A 43 0.33 -13.56 11.45
N ASP A 44 0.95 -14.21 12.44
CA ASP A 44 0.27 -15.14 13.34
C ASP A 44 -0.43 -14.42 14.50
N LEU A 45 -0.16 -13.13 14.69
CA LEU A 45 -0.84 -12.33 15.70
C LEU A 45 -2.29 -12.10 15.28
N PRO A 46 -3.28 -12.56 16.07
CA PRO A 46 -4.70 -12.34 15.76
C PRO A 46 -5.11 -10.86 15.77
N GLU A 47 -4.24 -9.96 16.23
CA GLU A 47 -4.37 -8.51 16.15
C GLU A 47 -4.07 -7.95 14.75
N ILE A 48 -3.41 -8.70 13.87
CA ILE A 48 -3.01 -8.26 12.53
C ILE A 48 -3.86 -9.00 11.50
N GLU A 49 -4.51 -8.26 10.62
CA GLU A 49 -5.33 -8.81 9.54
C GLU A 49 -4.89 -8.24 8.20
N GLU A 50 -4.68 -9.11 7.21
CA GLU A 50 -4.27 -8.72 5.87
C GLU A 50 -5.45 -8.29 4.99
N TYR A 51 -5.23 -7.23 4.22
CA TYR A 51 -6.20 -6.64 3.30
C TYR A 51 -5.60 -6.45 1.92
N ARG A 52 -6.41 -6.70 0.90
CA ARG A 52 -6.02 -6.41 -0.49
C ARG A 52 -6.21 -4.94 -0.81
N PRO A 53 -5.30 -4.32 -1.57
CA PRO A 53 -5.49 -2.95 -2.04
C PRO A 53 -6.66 -2.91 -3.03
N GLN A 54 -7.37 -1.79 -3.06
CA GLN A 54 -8.12 -1.39 -4.26
C GLN A 54 -7.17 -0.73 -5.27
N ILE A 55 -7.66 -0.53 -6.49
CA ILE A 55 -6.97 0.24 -7.53
C ILE A 55 -7.60 1.64 -7.57
N ALA A 56 -6.79 2.69 -7.43
CA ALA A 56 -7.27 4.05 -7.56
C ALA A 56 -7.77 4.32 -8.98
N SER A 57 -8.80 5.15 -9.11
CA SER A 57 -9.23 5.67 -10.42
C SER A 57 -8.35 6.86 -10.84
N LEU A 58 -8.34 7.19 -12.14
CA LEU A 58 -7.69 8.43 -12.61
C LEU A 58 -8.27 9.67 -11.91
N GLN A 59 -9.57 9.67 -11.63
CA GLN A 59 -10.23 10.75 -10.92
C GLN A 59 -9.71 10.89 -9.48
N ASP A 60 -9.35 9.79 -8.81
CA ASP A 60 -8.74 9.85 -7.48
C ASP A 60 -7.36 10.53 -7.51
N ILE A 61 -6.57 10.29 -8.57
CA ILE A 61 -5.27 10.93 -8.78
C ILE A 61 -5.44 12.44 -9.03
N GLU A 62 -6.38 12.80 -9.89
CA GLU A 62 -6.66 14.19 -10.27
C GLU A 62 -7.18 15.06 -9.11
N ARG A 63 -7.63 14.45 -8.01
CA ARG A 63 -8.01 15.18 -6.77
C ARG A 63 -6.80 15.78 -6.04
N ALA A 64 -5.61 15.21 -6.22
CA ALA A 64 -4.39 15.63 -5.53
C ALA A 64 -3.31 16.17 -6.50
N HIS A 65 -3.41 15.86 -7.79
CA HIS A 65 -2.38 16.17 -8.77
C HIS A 65 -2.92 16.90 -10.00
N ILE A 66 -2.11 17.79 -10.55
CA ILE A 66 -2.27 18.29 -11.93
C ILE A 66 -1.26 17.53 -12.79
N CYS A 67 -1.75 16.73 -13.72
CA CYS A 67 -0.92 15.91 -14.61
C CYS A 67 -0.89 16.49 -16.03
N VAL A 68 0.29 16.58 -16.63
CA VAL A 68 0.47 17.04 -18.01
C VAL A 68 1.27 15.97 -18.77
N PRO A 69 0.80 15.47 -19.94
CA PRO A 69 -0.41 15.86 -20.66
C PRO A 69 -1.73 15.32 -20.06
N SER A 70 -1.68 14.21 -19.33
CA SER A 70 -2.81 13.65 -18.57
C SER A 70 -2.31 12.67 -17.50
N ALA A 71 -3.15 12.32 -16.52
CA ALA A 71 -2.79 11.33 -15.50
C ALA A 71 -2.44 9.97 -16.13
N GLN A 72 -3.23 9.54 -17.12
CA GLN A 72 -3.04 8.27 -17.82
C GLN A 72 -1.67 8.14 -18.50
N GLU A 73 -1.10 9.25 -18.98
CA GLU A 73 0.19 9.23 -19.69
C GLU A 73 1.41 9.26 -18.77
N VAL A 74 1.24 9.68 -17.51
CA VAL A 74 2.38 9.91 -16.60
C VAL A 74 2.44 8.94 -15.42
N ILE A 75 1.39 8.14 -15.21
CA ILE A 75 1.35 7.13 -14.14
C ILE A 75 1.32 5.71 -14.72
N THR A 76 1.81 4.77 -13.92
CA THR A 76 1.72 3.33 -14.21
C THR A 76 0.65 2.67 -13.35
N GLU A 77 0.28 1.43 -13.67
CA GLU A 77 -0.64 0.63 -12.85
C GLU A 77 -0.14 0.48 -11.40
N SER A 78 1.17 0.32 -11.21
CA SER A 78 1.81 0.27 -9.88
C SER A 78 1.48 1.51 -9.03
N HIS A 79 1.43 2.71 -9.63
CA HIS A 79 1.05 3.93 -8.92
C HIS A 79 -0.42 3.90 -8.50
N LEU A 80 -1.31 3.41 -9.37
CA LEU A 80 -2.74 3.29 -9.06
C LEU A 80 -3.00 2.32 -7.91
N ILE A 81 -2.26 1.21 -7.87
CA ILE A 81 -2.37 0.22 -6.79
C ILE A 81 -1.78 0.77 -5.48
N ALA A 82 -0.66 1.50 -5.53
CA ALA A 82 -0.09 2.15 -4.34
C ALA A 82 -1.02 3.23 -3.75
N ALA A 83 -1.61 4.07 -4.59
CA ALA A 83 -2.60 5.05 -4.17
C ALA A 83 -3.86 4.36 -3.62
N GLY A 84 -4.40 3.39 -4.35
CA GLY A 84 -5.59 2.65 -3.97
C GLY A 84 -5.41 1.87 -2.66
N GLY A 85 -4.27 1.21 -2.47
CA GLY A 85 -3.95 0.53 -1.20
C GLY A 85 -3.86 1.50 -0.02
N THR A 86 -3.36 2.72 -0.24
CA THR A 86 -3.35 3.77 0.78
C THR A 86 -4.78 4.21 1.12
N MET A 87 -5.65 4.35 0.13
CA MET A 87 -7.08 4.62 0.33
C MET A 87 -7.75 3.48 1.11
N THR A 88 -7.46 2.21 0.79
CA THR A 88 -7.95 1.04 1.54
C THR A 88 -7.56 1.14 3.01
N ALA A 89 -6.30 1.46 3.32
CA ALA A 89 -5.85 1.62 4.70
C ALA A 89 -6.61 2.73 5.45
N GLY A 90 -6.88 3.86 4.78
CA GLY A 90 -7.71 4.94 5.32
C GLY A 90 -9.16 4.50 5.59
N GLU A 91 -9.79 3.83 4.64
CA GLU A 91 -11.16 3.31 4.73
C GLU A 91 -11.31 2.34 5.92
N LEU A 92 -10.34 1.44 6.14
CA LEU A 92 -10.35 0.49 7.26
C LEU A 92 -10.45 1.18 8.62
N VAL A 93 -9.73 2.29 8.78
CA VAL A 93 -9.74 3.08 10.02
C VAL A 93 -11.00 3.93 10.11
N LEU A 94 -11.40 4.61 9.03
CA LEU A 94 -12.56 5.52 9.02
C LEU A 94 -13.89 4.77 9.21
N SER A 95 -14.01 3.56 8.68
CA SER A 95 -15.19 2.69 8.87
C SER A 95 -15.23 2.02 10.24
N GLY A 96 -14.14 2.10 11.02
CA GLY A 96 -13.99 1.40 12.31
C GLY A 96 -13.75 -0.10 12.20
N LYS A 97 -13.48 -0.62 10.98
CA LYS A 97 -13.16 -2.04 10.75
C LYS A 97 -11.86 -2.43 11.45
N THR A 98 -10.86 -1.55 11.42
CA THR A 98 -9.65 -1.66 12.23
C THR A 98 -9.40 -0.39 13.02
N LYS A 99 -8.64 -0.49 14.12
CA LYS A 99 -8.28 0.69 14.92
C LYS A 99 -7.07 1.43 14.34
N ARG A 100 -6.21 0.71 13.60
CA ARG A 100 -5.01 1.21 12.93
C ARG A 100 -4.84 0.48 11.60
N ALA A 101 -4.09 1.08 10.69
CA ALA A 101 -3.68 0.41 9.46
C ALA A 101 -2.24 0.77 9.11
N PHE A 102 -1.58 -0.14 8.40
CA PHE A 102 -0.25 0.07 7.84
C PHE A 102 -0.24 -0.41 6.39
N ALA A 103 0.23 0.44 5.50
CA ALA A 103 0.23 0.21 4.05
C ALA A 103 1.67 -0.02 3.57
N LEU A 104 2.02 -1.28 3.33
CA LEU A 104 3.28 -1.68 2.70
C LEU A 104 3.12 -1.66 1.19
N LEU A 105 3.34 -0.47 0.62
CA LEU A 105 3.07 -0.18 -0.78
C LEU A 105 4.27 0.51 -1.44
N ARG A 106 4.32 0.39 -2.76
CA ARG A 106 5.31 1.01 -3.66
C ARG A 106 4.65 1.14 -5.03
N PRO A 107 4.97 2.18 -5.82
CA PRO A 107 6.01 3.21 -5.62
C PRO A 107 5.71 4.20 -4.46
N PRO A 108 6.70 4.94 -3.93
CA PRO A 108 6.48 5.95 -2.89
C PRO A 108 5.77 7.20 -3.45
N GLY A 109 5.18 8.03 -2.58
CA GLY A 109 4.46 9.24 -3.02
C GLY A 109 4.07 10.20 -1.91
N HIS A 110 5.03 10.55 -1.03
CA HIS A 110 4.86 11.45 0.12
C HIS A 110 3.99 12.70 -0.09
#